data_AF-A0A286FU79-F1
#
_entry.id   AF-A0A286FU79-F1
#
_cell.length_a   1.000
_cell.length_b   1.000
_cell.length_c   1.000
_cell.angle_alpha   90.00
_cell.angle_beta   90.00
_cell.angle_gamma   90.00
#
_symmetry.space_group_name_H-M   'P 1'
#
loop_
_entity.id
_entity.type
_entity.pdbx_description
1 polymer ?
#
loop_
_entity_poly.entity_id
_entity_poly.type
_entity_poly.pdbx_seq_one_letter_code
_entity_poly.pdbx_strand_id
1 'polypeptide(L)'
;MWLDPSAFEDLDHVFHTLFDDFCDADEPERYLGVSLRSDEEVVLMRELGVALNAAAAEAPNDTDAEFLQASIWPEVVAIAGRLAQVMVANDLRELAVLLDEGAVPNPCQVVRGTTGNAGDQRDGRPSSDMASSQVSPAAAPKRP
;
A
#
# COMPACT_ATOMS: atom_id res chain seq x y z
N MET A 1 -16.11 19.96 -12.05
CA MET A 1 -15.86 21.25 -11.40
C MET A 1 -14.35 21.36 -11.30
N TRP A 2 -13.73 22.37 -11.92
CA TRP A 2 -12.28 22.56 -11.86
C TRP A 2 -12.05 23.69 -10.85
N LEU A 3 -11.34 23.40 -9.76
CA LEU A 3 -11.09 24.37 -8.69
C LEU A 3 -10.05 25.41 -9.14
N ASP A 4 -10.18 26.62 -8.60
CA ASP A 4 -9.24 27.73 -8.81
C ASP A 4 -7.88 27.38 -8.20
N PRO A 5 -6.77 27.41 -8.96
CA PRO A 5 -5.44 27.13 -8.44
C PRO A 5 -5.03 28.03 -7.27
N SER A 6 -5.51 29.28 -7.24
CA SER A 6 -5.20 30.21 -6.15
C SER A 6 -5.87 29.83 -4.83
N ALA A 7 -6.98 29.07 -4.88
CA ALA A 7 -7.61 28.51 -3.69
C ALA A 7 -6.88 27.25 -3.19
N PHE A 8 -6.09 26.56 -4.02
CA PHE A 8 -5.35 25.36 -3.61
C PHE A 8 -4.03 25.70 -2.89
N GLU A 9 -3.51 26.90 -3.12
CA GLU A 9 -2.36 27.45 -2.39
C GLU A 9 -2.76 28.20 -1.11
N ASP A 10 -4.06 28.42 -0.91
CA ASP A 10 -4.64 29.00 0.31
C ASP A 10 -4.71 27.91 1.38
N LEU A 11 -3.97 28.13 2.47
CA LEU A 11 -3.85 27.14 3.52
C LEU A 11 -5.19 26.95 4.23
N ASP A 12 -6.01 28.00 4.37
CA ASP A 12 -7.33 27.92 4.99
C ASP A 12 -8.24 26.95 4.20
N HIS A 13 -8.16 27.00 2.87
CA HIS A 13 -8.91 26.08 2.01
C HIS A 13 -8.39 24.63 2.11
N VAL A 14 -7.07 24.45 2.20
CA VAL A 14 -6.46 23.13 2.37
C VAL A 14 -6.83 22.53 3.73
N PHE A 15 -6.86 23.33 4.80
CA PHE A 15 -7.34 22.91 6.11
C PHE A 15 -8.81 22.48 6.04
N HIS A 16 -9.69 23.29 5.46
CA HIS A 16 -11.10 22.90 5.28
C HIS A 16 -11.27 21.58 4.51
N THR A 17 -10.46 21.36 3.47
CA THR A 17 -10.51 20.12 2.68
C THR A 17 -10.03 18.90 3.48
N LEU A 18 -9.00 19.06 4.31
CA LEU A 18 -8.40 18.01 5.13
C LEU A 18 -9.23 17.62 6.37
N PHE A 19 -10.14 18.48 6.81
CA PHE A 19 -10.96 18.25 8.01
C PHE A 19 -12.47 18.08 7.73
N ASP A 20 -12.96 18.33 6.51
CA ASP A 20 -14.41 18.28 6.22
C ASP A 20 -14.75 17.46 4.95
N ASP A 21 -14.18 17.81 3.78
CA ASP A 21 -14.71 17.31 2.50
C ASP A 21 -14.21 15.92 2.08
N PHE A 22 -12.97 15.52 2.43
CA PHE A 22 -12.36 14.27 1.92
C PHE A 22 -11.68 13.38 2.97
N CYS A 23 -11.39 13.95 4.14
CA CYS A 23 -10.91 13.23 5.30
C CYS A 23 -11.32 14.02 6.55
N ASP A 24 -11.67 13.35 7.63
CA ASP A 24 -11.80 13.95 8.96
C ASP A 24 -10.59 13.45 9.76
N ALA A 25 -9.64 14.33 10.06
CA ALA A 25 -8.42 13.97 10.78
C ALA A 25 -8.67 13.70 12.28
N ASP A 26 -9.84 14.05 12.83
CA ASP A 26 -10.25 13.65 14.18
C ASP A 26 -10.77 12.19 14.20
N GLU A 27 -11.36 11.73 13.09
CA GLU A 27 -11.91 10.37 12.92
C GLU A 27 -11.42 9.65 11.62
N PRO A 28 -10.09 9.55 11.37
CA PRO A 28 -9.55 9.07 10.11
C PRO A 28 -9.84 7.59 9.84
N GLU A 29 -10.15 6.79 10.87
CA GLU A 29 -10.51 5.38 10.72
C GLU A 29 -11.74 5.17 9.83
N ARG A 30 -12.67 6.15 9.81
CA ARG A 30 -13.88 6.09 8.97
C ARG A 30 -13.57 6.10 7.47
N TYR A 31 -12.37 6.53 7.12
CA TYR A 31 -11.90 6.67 5.75
C TYR A 31 -11.00 5.50 5.31
N LEU A 32 -10.72 4.54 6.19
CA LEU A 32 -9.98 3.32 5.86
C LEU A 32 -10.79 2.44 4.89
N GLY A 33 -10.17 2.10 3.76
CA GLY A 33 -10.81 1.43 2.63
C GLY A 33 -11.60 2.36 1.69
N VAL A 34 -11.66 3.66 1.98
CA VAL A 34 -12.35 4.68 1.16
C VAL A 34 -11.34 5.62 0.51
N SER A 35 -10.65 6.43 1.32
CA SER A 35 -9.57 7.32 0.88
C SER A 35 -8.22 6.99 1.51
N LEU A 36 -8.20 6.27 2.64
CA LEU A 36 -7.00 5.72 3.27
C LEU A 36 -6.94 4.21 3.03
N ARG A 37 -5.75 3.64 2.86
CA ARG A 37 -5.51 2.23 2.53
C ARG A 37 -4.93 1.40 3.66
N SER A 38 -4.30 2.01 4.65
CA SER A 38 -3.60 1.28 5.71
C SER A 38 -3.73 1.95 7.07
N ASP A 39 -3.57 1.15 8.12
CA ASP A 39 -3.54 1.66 9.49
C ASP A 39 -2.41 2.69 9.70
N GLU A 40 -1.29 2.58 8.98
CA GLU A 40 -0.21 3.58 9.03
C GLU A 40 -0.67 4.94 8.51
N GLU A 41 -1.44 4.97 7.41
CA GLU A 41 -2.02 6.23 6.90
C GLU A 41 -3.03 6.84 7.89
N VAL A 42 -3.82 6.00 8.56
CA VAL A 42 -4.76 6.45 9.60
C VAL A 42 -4.03 7.10 10.78
N VAL A 43 -2.96 6.47 11.28
CA VAL A 43 -2.15 7.01 12.37
C VAL A 43 -1.52 8.35 11.96
N LEU A 44 -0.90 8.41 10.77
CA LEU A 44 -0.26 9.63 10.29
C LEU A 44 -1.26 10.76 10.02
N MET A 45 -2.47 10.44 9.54
CA MET A 45 -3.54 11.43 9.37
C MET A 45 -3.98 12.01 10.72
N ARG A 46 -4.13 11.16 11.74
CA ARG A 46 -4.44 11.60 13.11
C ARG A 46 -3.34 12.49 13.70
N GLU A 47 -2.07 12.09 13.54
CA GLU A 47 -0.92 12.88 13.98
C GLU A 47 -0.88 14.24 13.27
N LEU A 48 -1.17 14.26 11.96
CA LEU A 48 -1.26 15.50 11.19
C LEU A 48 -2.37 16.41 11.73
N GLY A 49 -3.55 15.87 12.01
CA GLY A 49 -4.66 16.61 12.61
C GLY A 49 -4.29 17.23 13.95
N VAL A 50 -3.61 16.49 14.83
CA VAL A 50 -3.11 17.00 16.12
C VAL A 50 -2.11 18.15 15.92
N ALA A 51 -1.16 17.99 15.00
CA ALA A 51 -0.15 19.02 14.75
C ALA A 51 -0.76 20.30 14.14
N LEU A 52 -1.72 20.15 13.23
CA LEU A 52 -2.47 21.27 12.64
C LEU A 52 -3.31 22.01 13.68
N ASN A 53 -4.01 21.28 14.58
CA ASN A 53 -4.75 21.88 15.69
C ASN A 53 -3.81 22.63 16.67
N ALA A 54 -2.61 22.12 16.91
CA ALA A 54 -1.61 22.81 17.71
C ALA A 54 -1.11 24.10 17.02
N ALA A 55 -0.93 24.07 15.69
CA ALA A 55 -0.57 25.26 14.92
C ALA A 55 -1.68 26.32 14.94
N ALA A 56 -2.94 25.90 14.83
CA ALA A 56 -4.11 26.78 14.91
C ALA A 56 -4.20 27.48 16.27
N ALA A 57 -3.82 26.81 17.36
CA ALA A 57 -3.75 27.44 18.68
C ALA A 57 -2.71 28.60 18.77
N GLU A 58 -1.73 28.65 17.85
CA GLU A 58 -0.76 29.74 17.72
C GLU A 58 -1.15 30.78 16.66
N ALA A 59 -2.20 30.53 15.88
CA ALA A 59 -2.68 31.36 14.77
C ALA A 59 -4.11 31.88 15.05
N PRO A 60 -4.28 32.90 15.91
CA PRO A 60 -5.60 33.31 16.41
C PRO A 60 -6.52 33.92 15.35
N ASN A 61 -5.97 34.34 14.20
CA ASN A 61 -6.76 34.86 13.09
C ASN A 61 -6.88 33.85 11.94
N ASP A 62 -6.40 32.62 12.12
CA ASP A 62 -6.40 31.56 11.11
C ASP A 62 -5.92 32.08 9.76
N THR A 63 -4.72 32.68 9.72
CA THR A 63 -4.12 33.17 8.46
C THR A 63 -2.88 32.38 8.11
N ASP A 64 -2.61 32.17 6.82
CA ASP A 64 -1.39 31.52 6.31
C ASP A 64 -0.12 32.02 6.99
N ALA A 65 0.02 33.35 7.07
CA ALA A 65 1.22 33.97 7.63
C ALA A 65 1.41 33.64 9.11
N GLU A 66 0.32 33.46 9.87
CA GLU A 66 0.38 33.05 11.27
C GLU A 66 0.69 31.55 11.39
N PHE A 67 0.05 30.69 10.60
CA PHE A 67 0.36 29.26 10.57
C PHE A 67 1.82 28.97 10.21
N LEU A 68 2.35 29.64 9.19
CA LEU A 68 3.75 29.49 8.76
C LEU A 68 4.76 29.97 9.82
N GLN A 69 4.33 30.80 10.78
CA GLN A 69 5.15 31.28 11.90
C GLN A 69 4.93 30.48 13.18
N ALA A 70 3.94 29.57 13.21
CA ALA A 70 3.70 28.70 14.35
C ALA A 70 4.94 27.85 14.64
N SER A 71 5.30 27.73 15.91
CA SER A 71 6.51 27.04 16.33
C SER A 71 6.53 25.56 15.94
N ILE A 72 5.33 24.95 15.85
CA ILE A 72 5.09 23.56 15.47
C ILE A 72 5.05 23.32 13.95
N TRP A 73 5.07 24.38 13.14
CA TRP A 73 4.93 24.27 11.68
C TRP A 73 5.93 23.30 11.00
N PRO A 74 7.22 23.24 11.42
CA PRO A 74 8.14 22.23 10.87
C PRO A 74 7.71 20.78 11.12
N GLU A 75 7.02 20.51 12.23
CA GLU A 75 6.50 19.17 12.56
C GLU A 75 5.28 18.83 11.69
N VAL A 76 4.37 19.80 11.47
CA VAL A 76 3.26 19.67 10.51
C VAL A 76 3.79 19.24 9.14
N VAL A 77 4.81 19.95 8.62
CA VAL A 77 5.42 19.64 7.32
C VAL A 77 6.05 18.25 7.31
N ALA A 78 6.71 17.85 8.39
CA ALA A 78 7.34 16.54 8.49
C ALA A 78 6.31 15.39 8.46
N ILE A 79 5.22 15.51 9.22
CA ILE A 79 4.15 14.51 9.28
C ILE A 79 3.42 14.45 7.93
N ALA A 80 3.05 15.60 7.36
CA ALA A 80 2.40 15.67 6.05
C ALA A 80 3.27 15.05 4.95
N GLY A 81 4.57 15.34 4.95
CA GLY A 81 5.52 14.74 4.03
C GLY A 81 5.61 13.23 4.17
N ARG A 82 5.60 12.70 5.41
CA ARG A 82 5.60 11.26 5.65
C ARG A 82 4.29 10.60 5.22
N LEU A 83 3.15 11.21 5.54
CA LEU A 83 1.83 10.74 5.10
C LEU A 83 1.76 10.63 3.58
N ALA A 84 2.16 11.68 2.86
CA ALA A 84 2.19 11.69 1.39
C ALA A 84 3.07 10.57 0.82
N GLN A 85 4.24 10.33 1.43
CA GLN A 85 5.13 9.23 1.01
C GLN A 85 4.47 7.86 1.18
N VAL A 86 3.79 7.61 2.29
CA VAL A 86 3.10 6.34 2.55
C VAL A 86 1.95 6.14 1.58
N MET A 87 1.12 7.16 1.36
CA MET A 87 0.00 7.10 0.41
C MET A 87 0.48 6.78 -1.01
N VAL A 88 1.50 7.48 -1.50
CA VAL A 88 2.08 7.23 -2.83
C VAL A 88 2.69 5.83 -2.91
N ALA A 89 3.39 5.37 -1.87
CA ALA A 89 3.97 4.03 -1.85
C ALA A 89 2.89 2.94 -1.90
N ASN A 90 1.76 3.14 -1.24
CA ASN A 90 0.62 2.23 -1.26
C ASN A 90 -0.09 2.26 -2.63
N ASP A 91 -0.30 3.43 -3.22
CA ASP A 91 -0.83 3.57 -4.59
C ASP A 91 0.02 2.81 -5.61
N LEU A 92 1.34 3.02 -5.58
CA LEU A 92 2.27 2.38 -6.51
C LEU A 92 2.30 0.85 -6.34
N ARG A 93 2.15 0.36 -5.10
CA ARG A 93 2.08 -1.08 -4.82
C ARG A 93 0.83 -1.70 -5.44
N GLU A 94 -0.33 -1.08 -5.27
CA GLU A 94 -1.58 -1.55 -5.87
C GLU A 94 -1.52 -1.51 -7.40
N LEU A 95 -0.97 -0.44 -7.97
CA LEU A 95 -0.76 -0.36 -9.42
C LEU A 95 0.15 -1.48 -9.94
N ALA A 96 1.20 -1.83 -9.22
CA ALA A 96 2.09 -2.93 -9.59
C ALA A 96 1.36 -4.29 -9.59
N VAL A 97 0.54 -4.56 -8.57
CA VAL A 97 -0.29 -5.78 -8.50
C VAL A 97 -1.24 -5.87 -9.69
N LEU A 98 -1.93 -4.78 -10.02
CA LEU A 98 -2.86 -4.74 -11.15
C LEU A 98 -2.15 -4.96 -12.50
N LEU A 99 -0.93 -4.45 -12.67
CA LEU A 99 -0.14 -4.66 -13.88
C LEU A 99 0.36 -6.11 -13.99
N ASP A 100 0.74 -6.73 -12.88
CA ASP A 100 1.17 -8.14 -12.85
C ASP A 100 -0.02 -9.10 -13.09
N GLU A 101 -1.21 -8.80 -12.56
CA GLU A 101 -2.43 -9.59 -12.80
C GLU A 101 -3.01 -9.38 -14.22
N GLY A 102 -2.77 -8.21 -14.82
CA GLY A 102 -3.15 -7.89 -16.20
C GLY A 102 -2.24 -8.50 -17.26
N ALA A 103 -1.10 -9.10 -16.87
CA ALA A 103 -0.21 -9.80 -17.78
C ALA A 103 -0.86 -11.11 -18.26
N VAL A 104 -1.48 -11.07 -19.45
CA VAL A 104 -2.03 -12.26 -20.14
C VAL A 104 -0.96 -13.36 -20.18
N PRO A 105 -1.24 -14.59 -19.68
CA PRO A 105 -0.26 -15.66 -19.76
C PRO A 105 0.05 -15.94 -21.23
N ASN A 106 1.35 -15.93 -21.54
CA ASN A 106 1.88 -16.14 -22.88
C ASN A 106 1.26 -17.40 -23.52
N PRO A 107 0.41 -17.29 -24.56
CA PRO A 107 -0.31 -18.44 -25.13
C PRO A 107 0.62 -19.43 -25.87
N CYS A 108 1.92 -19.17 -25.93
CA CYS A 108 2.90 -19.98 -26.66
C CYS A 108 3.41 -21.22 -25.90
N GLN A 109 2.92 -21.53 -24.69
CA GLN A 109 3.15 -22.85 -24.09
C GLN A 109 2.11 -23.87 -24.57
N VAL A 110 1.98 -24.03 -25.89
CA VAL A 110 1.45 -25.27 -26.45
C VAL A 110 2.52 -26.33 -26.22
N VAL A 111 2.36 -27.09 -25.14
CA VAL A 111 3.04 -28.38 -24.96
C VAL A 111 2.75 -29.18 -26.22
N ARG A 112 3.75 -29.35 -27.09
CA ARG A 112 3.73 -30.33 -28.17
C ARG A 112 3.59 -31.69 -27.49
N GLY A 113 2.35 -32.16 -27.38
CA GLY A 113 2.06 -33.55 -27.14
C GLY A 113 2.79 -34.35 -28.22
N THR A 114 3.81 -35.09 -27.83
CA THR A 114 4.42 -36.11 -28.66
C THR A 114 3.37 -37.20 -28.81
N THR A 115 2.55 -37.07 -29.85
CA THR A 115 1.74 -38.17 -30.35
C THR A 115 2.68 -39.32 -30.70
N GLY A 116 2.54 -40.41 -29.95
CA GLY A 116 3.09 -41.68 -30.33
C GLY A 116 2.50 -42.13 -31.66
N ASN A 117 3.33 -42.77 -32.48
CA ASN A 117 2.85 -43.93 -33.19
C ASN A 117 3.96 -44.96 -33.42
N ALA A 118 3.50 -46.20 -33.41
CA ALA A 118 4.22 -47.45 -33.28
C ALA A 118 5.23 -47.75 -34.40
N GLY A 119 6.25 -48.50 -34.01
CA GLY A 119 7.26 -49.09 -34.89
C GLY A 119 8.09 -50.16 -34.18
N ASP A 120 7.41 -51.20 -33.72
CA ASP A 120 7.77 -52.63 -33.69
C ASP A 120 9.16 -53.15 -33.25
N GLN A 121 9.09 -54.23 -32.47
CA GLN A 121 10.04 -55.33 -32.24
C GLN A 121 11.17 -55.24 -31.17
N ARG A 122 10.82 -55.90 -30.05
CA ARG A 122 11.40 -57.15 -29.49
C ARG A 122 12.54 -57.09 -28.44
N ASP A 123 12.19 -57.77 -27.34
CA ASP A 123 12.99 -58.66 -26.50
C ASP A 123 13.95 -58.07 -25.46
N GLY A 124 13.62 -58.33 -24.18
CA GLY A 124 14.57 -58.27 -23.07
C GLY A 124 13.98 -57.77 -21.74
N ARG A 125 13.30 -58.64 -20.98
CA ARG A 125 13.13 -58.52 -19.52
C ARG A 125 14.12 -59.49 -18.85
N PRO A 126 14.31 -59.46 -17.51
CA PRO A 126 14.12 -58.39 -16.53
C PRO A 126 15.26 -58.31 -15.48
N SER A 127 15.32 -57.25 -14.68
CA SER A 127 15.85 -57.21 -13.29
C SER A 127 15.83 -55.76 -12.84
N SER A 128 15.61 -55.34 -11.60
CA SER A 128 15.25 -55.94 -10.31
C SER A 128 15.06 -54.69 -9.43
N ASP A 129 14.09 -54.68 -8.51
CA ASP A 129 14.22 -54.08 -7.16
C ASP A 129 14.52 -52.57 -7.02
N MET A 130 14.07 -51.78 -6.04
CA MET A 130 13.37 -51.93 -4.75
C MET A 130 13.02 -50.50 -4.27
N ALA A 131 12.01 -50.39 -3.40
CA ALA A 131 11.74 -49.34 -2.39
C ALA A 131 11.49 -47.89 -2.89
N SER A 132 10.33 -47.25 -2.77
CA SER A 132 9.37 -47.05 -1.66
C SER A 132 9.94 -46.46 -0.36
N SER A 133 9.38 -45.28 -0.05
CA SER A 133 9.09 -44.69 1.28
C SER A 133 10.21 -43.96 2.01
N GLN A 134 9.98 -42.92 2.81
CA GLN A 134 8.94 -41.90 3.10
C GLN A 134 9.52 -41.11 4.32
N VAL A 135 8.86 -40.02 4.73
CA VAL A 135 8.76 -39.50 6.13
C VAL A 135 9.77 -38.41 6.59
N SER A 136 9.28 -37.15 6.61
CA SER A 136 9.58 -36.08 7.61
C SER A 136 9.02 -36.47 9.00
N PRO A 137 9.37 -35.91 10.21
CA PRO A 137 9.30 -34.46 10.49
C PRO A 137 10.10 -33.89 11.71
N ALA A 138 9.98 -32.55 11.87
CA ALA A 138 9.85 -31.69 13.07
C ALA A 138 10.65 -31.94 14.37
N ALA A 139 11.25 -30.86 14.92
CA ALA A 139 10.80 -30.20 16.17
C ALA A 139 11.84 -29.16 16.70
N ALA A 140 11.37 -27.93 16.95
CA ALA A 140 11.86 -27.03 18.01
C ALA A 140 11.01 -27.32 19.30
N PRO A 141 11.07 -26.58 20.45
CA PRO A 141 11.87 -25.41 20.83
C PRO A 141 12.35 -25.40 22.33
N LYS A 142 12.93 -24.24 22.73
CA LYS A 142 12.77 -23.48 24.00
C LYS A 142 14.04 -23.19 24.82
N ARG A 143 14.27 -21.88 24.99
CA ARG A 143 15.10 -21.23 26.02
C ARG A 143 14.38 -21.19 27.37
N PRO A 144 15.14 -21.07 28.49
CA PRO A 144 14.68 -20.40 29.71
C PRO A 144 14.78 -18.87 29.60
#